data_AF-A0A9P7E0J0-F1
#
_entry.id   AF-A0A9P7E0J0-F1
#
_cell.length_a   1.000
_cell.length_b   1.000
_cell.length_c   1.000
_cell.angle_alpha   90.00
_cell.angle_beta   90.00
_cell.angle_gamma   90.00
#
_symmetry.space_group_name_H-M   'P 1'
#
loop_
_entity.id
_entity.type
_entity.pdbx_description
1 polymer ?
#
loop_
_entity_poly.entity_id
_entity_poly.type
_entity_poly.pdbx_seq_one_letter_code
_entity_poly.pdbx_strand_id
1 'polypeptide(L)'
;MFRVPANLLFTAIISSQVIILAFGYGFLGAVLYYGYLAPPDRVGNLWKHYPQKLTMVVTLIATALSVTTAILFTISMKKALKHRMSDPMSLVQLSAGVALSKGSYILRPEYLRLTTLTLFVFGILRLLTAGWTTLLTPTYFLWPIQMQGCELDITGTAFATLLSGEFQMQGLVDTFCPFLLKRMTQVQDNAFEVLDIGAMLSGVSAAGYTYGLPGTFNFNGAKYNVSTQGIVPVIEDYSGSDGVPDANSTRLGFSGGNVTVNTRQIPGEHTSVTIPQGFSRNYSMWQQGLTANVSCRPIDASQTQYLWNTDNSSVIYANAAASNKSIAGLRLWNITANCGAGTPTSQEYVTMVDCKWKCEPVRERFSSFSSILSQGFYKYGFLNASVCEVTPLLTTVRAKYSYDLISSEVNSSTPFRPENAPLLSFVAGVAKFQSMNSQGLLSSVIGDTLYSIYSSTTNTSIDENLRNQTQIYQELEEYWRGVVEFSATFLRSGFMAVGSFPGNTIPDDLVSPVNGTIILQARKENSGHRTTFDPSNTLHLIMASAAGNLTLKDFNENGIIDNEGVRVRLEESKDDYGVKKMFVIADPSDLVASQENLV
;
A
#
# COMPACT_ATOMS: atom_id res chain seq x y z
N MET A 1 -54.94 31.44 13.48
CA MET A 1 -54.70 30.42 12.44
C MET A 1 -54.50 31.16 11.12
N PHE A 2 -53.25 31.39 10.69
CA PHE A 2 -52.96 32.18 9.50
C PHE A 2 -53.37 31.41 8.24
N ARG A 3 -54.31 31.95 7.46
CA ARG A 3 -54.72 31.41 6.16
C ARG A 3 -53.61 31.73 5.16
N VAL A 4 -52.67 30.80 4.97
CA VAL A 4 -51.67 30.91 3.91
C VAL A 4 -52.40 30.82 2.56
N PRO A 5 -52.21 31.78 1.63
CA PRO A 5 -52.86 31.74 0.32
C PRO A 5 -52.49 30.46 -0.43
N ALA A 6 -53.48 29.78 -1.01
CA ALA A 6 -53.34 28.45 -1.63
C ALA A 6 -52.26 28.37 -2.72
N ASN A 7 -52.01 29.50 -3.41
CA ASN A 7 -50.99 29.64 -4.43
C ASN A 7 -49.56 29.53 -3.85
N LEU A 8 -49.34 30.06 -2.65
CA LEU A 8 -48.03 30.09 -1.98
C LEU A 8 -47.62 28.70 -1.48
N LEU A 9 -48.59 27.87 -1.08
CA LEU A 9 -48.32 26.48 -0.70
C LEU A 9 -48.01 25.60 -1.93
N PHE A 10 -48.54 25.93 -3.11
CA PHE A 10 -48.27 25.15 -4.33
C PHE A 10 -46.88 25.46 -4.90
N THR A 11 -46.52 26.75 -4.95
CA THR A 11 -45.19 27.17 -5.35
C THR A 11 -44.12 26.61 -4.42
N ALA A 12 -44.35 26.58 -3.11
CA ALA A 12 -43.43 25.99 -2.13
C ALA A 12 -43.20 24.48 -2.31
N ILE A 13 -44.24 23.72 -2.72
CA ILE A 13 -44.12 22.27 -2.95
C ILE A 13 -43.31 22.02 -4.22
N ILE A 14 -43.61 22.76 -5.31
CA ILE A 14 -42.88 22.63 -6.57
C ILE A 14 -41.43 23.04 -6.39
N SER A 15 -41.15 24.16 -5.71
CA SER A 15 -39.79 24.60 -5.47
C SER A 15 -39.00 23.58 -4.65
N SER A 16 -39.61 22.97 -3.63
CA SER A 16 -38.97 21.92 -2.82
C SER A 16 -38.59 20.69 -3.66
N GLN A 17 -39.48 20.24 -4.55
CA GLN A 17 -39.20 19.13 -5.46
C GLN A 17 -38.08 19.46 -6.44
N VAL A 18 -38.10 20.66 -7.03
CA VAL A 18 -37.05 21.12 -7.94
C VAL A 18 -35.70 21.19 -7.24
N ILE A 19 -35.65 21.65 -5.99
CA ILE A 19 -34.40 21.70 -5.21
C ILE A 19 -33.85 20.29 -4.97
N ILE A 20 -34.68 19.34 -4.56
CA ILE A 20 -34.26 17.94 -4.30
C ILE A 20 -33.75 17.29 -5.60
N LEU A 21 -34.46 17.49 -6.72
CA LEU A 21 -34.05 16.97 -8.03
C LEU A 21 -32.75 17.64 -8.51
N ALA A 22 -32.65 18.97 -8.39
CA ALA A 22 -31.44 19.71 -8.75
C ALA A 22 -30.23 19.26 -7.93
N PHE A 23 -30.43 18.96 -6.64
CA PHE A 23 -29.39 18.38 -5.80
C PHE A 23 -28.97 16.99 -6.30
N GLY A 24 -29.92 16.09 -6.59
CA GLY A 24 -29.63 14.74 -7.07
C GLY A 24 -28.90 14.74 -8.41
N TYR A 25 -29.41 15.47 -9.40
CA TYR A 25 -28.80 15.59 -10.72
C TYR A 25 -27.49 16.38 -10.70
N GLY A 26 -27.40 17.42 -9.86
CA GLY A 26 -26.17 18.18 -9.66
C GLY A 26 -25.06 17.32 -9.05
N PHE A 27 -25.40 16.52 -8.04
CA PHE A 27 -24.46 15.58 -7.44
C PHE A 27 -24.02 14.50 -8.44
N LEU A 28 -24.97 13.90 -9.17
CA LEU A 28 -24.66 12.92 -10.21
C LEU A 28 -23.77 13.52 -11.32
N GLY A 29 -24.11 14.72 -11.78
CA GLY A 29 -23.33 15.45 -12.77
C GLY A 29 -21.92 15.75 -12.28
N ALA A 30 -21.76 16.14 -11.01
CA ALA A 30 -20.45 16.34 -10.40
C ALA A 30 -19.64 15.03 -10.32
N VAL A 31 -20.26 13.91 -9.91
CA VAL A 31 -19.60 12.59 -9.90
C VAL A 31 -19.15 12.19 -11.30
N LEU A 32 -20.00 12.38 -12.32
CA LEU A 32 -19.67 12.05 -13.71
C LEU A 32 -18.60 12.96 -14.31
N TYR A 33 -18.59 14.25 -13.94
CA TYR A 33 -17.64 15.22 -14.46
C TYR A 33 -16.24 15.09 -13.82
N TYR A 34 -16.19 14.94 -12.50
CA TYR A 34 -14.92 14.85 -11.77
C TYR A 34 -14.38 13.41 -11.67
N GLY A 35 -15.19 12.40 -12.01
CA GLY A 35 -14.87 10.97 -11.81
C GLY A 35 -14.90 10.53 -10.35
N TYR A 36 -14.53 11.40 -9.42
CA TYR A 36 -14.53 11.18 -7.98
C TYR A 36 -14.83 12.47 -7.20
N LEU A 37 -15.50 12.34 -6.07
CA LEU A 37 -15.72 13.43 -5.11
C LEU A 37 -15.06 13.04 -3.78
N ALA A 38 -13.90 13.64 -3.50
CA ALA A 38 -13.22 13.41 -2.23
C ALA A 38 -13.99 14.14 -1.10
N PRO A 39 -14.38 13.45 -0.02
CA PRO A 39 -14.98 14.11 1.13
C PRO A 39 -13.94 14.98 1.85
N PRO A 40 -14.36 16.04 2.58
CA PRO A 40 -13.46 16.80 3.45
C PRO A 40 -12.77 15.88 4.48
N ASP A 41 -11.55 16.21 4.90
CA ASP A 41 -10.72 15.36 5.77
C ASP A 41 -11.43 14.90 7.05
N ARG A 42 -12.27 15.76 7.65
CA ARG A 42 -13.08 15.40 8.83
C ARG A 42 -14.04 14.25 8.55
N VAL A 43 -14.68 14.28 7.38
CA VAL A 43 -15.61 13.25 6.94
C VAL A 43 -14.84 12.00 6.53
N GLY A 44 -13.72 12.14 5.81
CA GLY A 44 -12.83 11.02 5.48
C GLY A 44 -12.31 10.28 6.72
N ASN A 45 -11.90 11.01 7.77
CA ASN A 45 -11.50 10.41 9.05
C ASN A 45 -12.66 9.71 9.76
N LEU A 46 -13.87 10.29 9.74
CA LEU A 46 -15.05 9.65 10.31
C LEU A 46 -15.38 8.34 9.56
N TRP A 47 -15.21 8.31 8.23
CA TRP A 47 -15.42 7.13 7.39
C TRP A 47 -14.42 6.03 7.70
N LYS A 48 -13.15 6.41 7.89
CA LYS A 48 -12.08 5.48 8.26
C LYS A 48 -12.37 4.75 9.57
N HIS A 49 -12.85 5.47 10.58
CA HIS A 49 -13.03 4.90 11.92
C HIS A 49 -14.39 4.20 12.10
N TYR A 50 -15.45 4.64 11.42
CA TYR A 50 -16.81 4.16 11.65
C TYR A 50 -17.61 3.89 10.36
N PRO A 51 -17.14 3.00 9.47
CA PRO A 51 -17.77 2.78 8.17
C PRO A 51 -19.23 2.32 8.27
N GLN A 52 -19.54 1.42 9.23
CA GLN A 52 -20.89 0.90 9.43
C GLN A 52 -21.87 1.95 9.96
N LYS A 53 -21.43 2.80 10.89
CA LYS A 53 -22.29 3.88 11.41
C LYS A 53 -22.64 4.87 10.31
N LEU A 54 -21.72 5.06 9.37
CA LEU A 54 -21.88 6.05 8.34
C LEU A 54 -22.75 5.59 7.18
N THR A 55 -22.65 4.32 6.78
CA THR A 55 -23.64 3.74 5.86
C THR A 55 -25.04 3.79 6.47
N MET A 56 -25.18 3.62 7.79
CA MET A 56 -26.46 3.81 8.48
C MET A 56 -26.95 5.27 8.42
N VAL A 57 -26.08 6.26 8.63
CA VAL A 57 -26.45 7.68 8.52
C VAL A 57 -26.85 8.04 7.08
N VAL A 58 -26.09 7.58 6.09
CA VAL A 58 -26.37 7.80 4.67
C VAL A 58 -27.70 7.17 4.27
N THR A 59 -27.99 5.95 4.72
CA THR A 59 -29.26 5.28 4.44
C THR A 59 -30.44 5.97 5.12
N LEU A 60 -30.27 6.50 6.34
CA LEU A 60 -31.29 7.32 7.00
C LEU A 60 -31.58 8.62 6.23
N ILE A 61 -30.54 9.33 5.78
CA ILE A 61 -30.69 10.54 4.97
C ILE A 61 -31.38 10.23 3.64
N ALA A 62 -30.95 9.17 2.95
CA ALA A 62 -31.57 8.71 1.70
C ALA A 62 -33.05 8.34 1.90
N THR A 63 -33.39 7.70 3.01
CA THR A 63 -34.79 7.36 3.36
C THR A 63 -35.60 8.63 3.63
N ALA A 64 -35.06 9.59 4.38
CA ALA A 64 -35.71 10.87 4.64
C ALA A 64 -35.98 11.67 3.36
N LEU A 65 -34.99 11.74 2.45
CA LEU A 65 -35.13 12.36 1.13
C LEU A 65 -36.18 11.64 0.29
N SER A 66 -36.16 10.30 0.26
CA SER A 66 -37.13 9.48 -0.46
C SER A 66 -38.56 9.69 0.05
N VAL A 67 -38.76 9.66 1.38
CA VAL A 67 -40.08 9.88 2.01
C VAL A 67 -40.58 11.31 1.75
N THR A 68 -39.71 12.31 1.89
CA THR A 68 -40.06 13.71 1.62
C THR A 68 -40.47 13.90 0.16
N THR A 69 -39.72 13.32 -0.77
CA THR A 69 -40.03 13.34 -2.21
C THR A 69 -41.37 12.66 -2.48
N ALA A 70 -41.65 11.51 -1.87
CA ALA A 70 -42.91 10.80 -2.03
C ALA A 70 -44.10 11.60 -1.46
N ILE A 71 -43.97 12.20 -0.27
CA ILE A 71 -45.02 13.02 0.35
C ILE A 71 -45.32 14.25 -0.53
N LEU A 72 -44.28 14.99 -0.95
CA LEU A 72 -44.44 16.16 -1.82
C LEU A 72 -45.08 15.77 -3.16
N PHE A 73 -44.73 14.62 -3.72
CA PHE A 73 -45.35 14.08 -4.93
C PHE A 73 -46.84 13.77 -4.71
N THR A 74 -47.20 13.07 -3.63
CA THR A 74 -48.60 12.78 -3.28
C THR A 74 -49.42 14.06 -3.09
N ILE A 75 -48.89 15.07 -2.40
CA ILE A 75 -49.60 16.35 -2.21
C ILE A 75 -49.76 17.08 -3.55
N SER A 76 -48.71 17.07 -4.39
CA SER A 76 -48.76 17.66 -5.74
C SER A 76 -49.84 17.00 -6.59
N MET A 77 -49.90 15.66 -6.59
CA MET A 77 -50.91 14.90 -7.32
C MET A 77 -52.32 15.18 -6.80
N LYS A 78 -52.54 15.20 -5.48
CA LYS A 78 -53.84 15.56 -4.89
C LYS A 78 -54.31 16.95 -5.31
N LYS A 79 -53.40 17.93 -5.36
CA LYS A 79 -53.73 19.29 -5.81
C LYS A 79 -53.98 19.37 -7.31
N ALA A 80 -53.18 18.67 -8.12
CA ALA A 80 -53.38 18.59 -9.56
C ALA A 80 -54.74 17.94 -9.90
N LEU A 81 -55.08 16.85 -9.21
CA LEU A 81 -56.39 16.20 -9.28
C LEU A 81 -57.52 17.15 -8.88
N LYS A 82 -57.37 17.88 -7.76
CA LYS A 82 -58.35 18.88 -7.33
C LYS A 82 -58.57 19.97 -8.39
N HIS A 83 -57.51 20.45 -9.02
CA HIS A 83 -57.64 21.44 -10.08
C HIS A 83 -58.29 20.84 -11.33
N ARG A 84 -57.87 19.63 -11.74
CA ARG A 84 -58.38 18.96 -12.94
C ARG A 84 -59.85 18.55 -12.83
N MET A 85 -60.31 18.18 -11.63
CA MET A 85 -61.72 17.90 -11.34
C MET A 85 -62.64 19.15 -11.42
N SER A 86 -62.09 20.34 -11.66
CA SER A 86 -62.89 21.52 -12.01
C SER A 86 -63.50 21.41 -13.42
N ASP A 87 -62.93 20.54 -14.26
CA ASP A 87 -63.45 20.13 -15.56
C ASP A 87 -63.97 18.67 -15.48
N PRO A 88 -64.97 18.28 -16.30
CA PRO A 88 -65.46 16.91 -16.32
C PRO A 88 -64.35 15.92 -16.74
N MET A 89 -64.07 14.95 -15.86
CA MET A 89 -63.02 13.95 -16.03
C MET A 89 -63.62 12.53 -15.95
N SER A 90 -63.07 11.58 -16.72
CA SER A 90 -63.56 10.20 -16.67
C SER A 90 -63.16 9.50 -15.37
N LEU A 91 -64.03 8.61 -14.89
CA LEU A 91 -63.84 7.86 -13.66
C LEU A 91 -62.53 7.05 -13.68
N VAL A 92 -62.14 6.50 -14.84
CA VAL A 92 -60.89 5.75 -15.02
C VAL A 92 -59.67 6.65 -14.81
N GLN A 93 -59.65 7.86 -15.38
CA GLN A 93 -58.54 8.81 -15.17
C GLN A 93 -58.48 9.29 -13.71
N LEU A 94 -59.64 9.51 -13.09
CA LEU A 94 -59.72 9.87 -11.67
C LEU A 94 -59.17 8.74 -10.79
N SER A 95 -59.58 7.50 -11.06
CA SER A 95 -59.12 6.31 -10.34
C SER A 95 -57.61 6.14 -10.44
N ALA A 96 -57.03 6.37 -11.63
CA ALA A 96 -55.59 6.31 -11.84
C ALA A 96 -54.84 7.44 -11.14
N GLY A 97 -55.37 8.66 -11.13
CA GLY A 97 -54.80 9.75 -10.35
C GLY A 97 -54.85 9.48 -8.84
N VAL A 98 -55.95 8.92 -8.35
CA VAL A 98 -56.07 8.49 -6.95
C VAL A 98 -55.06 7.38 -6.64
N ALA A 99 -54.92 6.39 -7.52
CA ALA A 99 -53.96 5.30 -7.38
C ALA A 99 -52.52 5.82 -7.34
N LEU A 100 -52.16 6.73 -8.24
CA LEU A 100 -50.86 7.43 -8.27
C LEU A 100 -50.62 8.21 -6.96
N SER A 101 -51.62 8.92 -6.45
CA SER A 101 -51.49 9.70 -5.21
C SER A 101 -51.25 8.80 -3.98
N LYS A 102 -51.79 7.57 -4.02
CA LYS A 102 -51.60 6.54 -2.98
C LYS A 102 -50.30 5.76 -3.14
N GLY A 103 -49.54 5.98 -4.22
CA GLY A 103 -48.37 5.15 -4.54
C GLY A 103 -48.75 3.70 -4.86
N SER A 104 -49.86 3.52 -5.58
CA SER A 104 -50.37 2.23 -6.07
C SER A 104 -50.49 2.26 -7.60
N TYR A 105 -50.64 1.09 -8.22
CA TYR A 105 -50.78 0.96 -9.67
C TYR A 105 -52.17 0.39 -10.03
N ILE A 106 -52.61 0.64 -11.26
CA ILE A 106 -53.83 0.03 -11.83
C ILE A 106 -53.40 -0.82 -13.02
N LEU A 107 -53.70 -2.12 -12.98
CA LEU A 107 -53.46 -3.02 -14.11
C LEU A 107 -54.75 -3.18 -14.91
N ARG A 108 -54.88 -2.40 -15.99
CA ARG A 108 -55.96 -2.57 -16.96
C ARG A 108 -55.41 -2.70 -18.38
N PRO A 109 -55.62 -3.85 -19.07
CA PRO A 109 -55.12 -4.06 -20.42
C PRO A 109 -55.80 -3.14 -21.45
N GLU A 110 -57.05 -2.74 -21.22
CA GLU A 110 -57.80 -1.84 -22.10
C GLU A 110 -57.24 -0.41 -22.12
N TYR A 111 -56.52 -0.01 -21.06
CA TYR A 111 -55.91 1.31 -20.91
C TYR A 111 -54.40 1.21 -20.77
N LEU A 112 -53.75 0.52 -21.72
CA LEU A 112 -52.30 0.30 -21.74
C LEU A 112 -51.47 1.56 -21.42
N ARG A 113 -51.82 2.72 -22.00
CA ARG A 113 -51.10 3.99 -21.76
C ARG A 113 -51.16 4.46 -20.30
N LEU A 114 -52.30 4.27 -19.64
CA LEU A 114 -52.52 4.69 -18.27
C LEU A 114 -51.91 3.69 -17.28
N THR A 115 -52.09 2.40 -17.55
CA THR A 115 -51.46 1.30 -16.81
C THR A 115 -49.93 1.43 -16.83
N THR A 116 -49.32 1.61 -17.99
CA THR A 116 -47.86 1.80 -18.13
C THR A 116 -47.36 3.02 -17.36
N LEU A 117 -48.07 4.15 -17.43
CA LEU A 117 -47.71 5.35 -16.68
C LEU A 117 -47.80 5.15 -15.17
N THR A 118 -48.88 4.53 -14.67
CA THR A 118 -49.01 4.27 -13.22
C THR A 118 -47.97 3.29 -12.70
N LEU A 119 -47.64 2.27 -13.49
CA LEU A 119 -46.62 1.28 -13.15
C LEU A 119 -45.21 1.89 -13.18
N PHE A 120 -44.92 2.74 -14.16
CA PHE A 120 -43.64 3.47 -14.24
C PHE A 120 -43.43 4.40 -13.05
N VAL A 121 -44.43 5.22 -12.71
CA VAL A 121 -44.36 6.13 -11.56
C VAL A 121 -44.26 5.35 -10.25
N PHE A 122 -45.01 4.26 -10.11
CA PHE A 122 -44.90 3.37 -8.96
C PHE A 122 -43.48 2.79 -8.82
N GLY A 123 -42.90 2.31 -9.93
CA GLY A 123 -41.54 1.80 -9.96
C GLY A 123 -40.52 2.85 -9.53
N ILE A 124 -40.60 4.08 -10.07
CA ILE A 124 -39.72 5.19 -9.68
C ILE A 124 -39.86 5.48 -8.18
N LEU A 125 -41.08 5.60 -7.67
CA LEU A 125 -41.32 5.91 -6.26
C LEU A 125 -40.73 4.84 -5.32
N ARG A 126 -40.79 3.57 -5.73
CA ARG A 126 -40.20 2.45 -4.98
C ARG A 126 -38.68 2.41 -5.07
N LEU A 127 -38.11 2.81 -6.20
CA LEU A 127 -36.66 2.83 -6.42
C LEU A 127 -35.99 4.10 -5.87
N LEU A 128 -36.74 5.13 -5.45
CA LEU A 128 -36.17 6.37 -4.90
C LEU A 128 -35.20 6.12 -3.75
N THR A 129 -35.57 5.28 -2.78
CA THR A 129 -34.70 4.99 -1.62
C THR A 129 -33.41 4.32 -2.10
N ALA A 130 -33.52 3.29 -2.93
CA ALA A 130 -32.36 2.59 -3.50
C ALA A 130 -31.48 3.53 -4.35
N GLY A 131 -32.09 4.45 -5.11
CA GLY A 131 -31.40 5.45 -5.92
C GLY A 131 -30.61 6.42 -5.05
N TRP A 132 -31.25 7.01 -4.02
CA TRP A 132 -30.57 7.91 -3.08
C TRP A 132 -29.48 7.20 -2.27
N THR A 133 -29.73 5.97 -1.81
CA THR A 133 -28.69 5.21 -1.09
C THR A 133 -27.52 4.92 -2.00
N THR A 134 -27.75 4.51 -3.26
CA THR A 134 -26.66 4.21 -4.19
C THR A 134 -25.87 5.47 -4.56
N LEU A 135 -26.57 6.59 -4.74
CA LEU A 135 -25.95 7.87 -5.07
C LEU A 135 -25.08 8.41 -3.93
N LEU A 136 -25.55 8.30 -2.68
CA LEU A 136 -24.87 8.87 -1.51
C LEU A 136 -23.90 7.90 -0.83
N THR A 137 -24.02 6.58 -1.09
CA THR A 137 -23.12 5.60 -0.48
C THR A 137 -21.75 5.71 -1.14
N PRO A 138 -20.69 5.96 -0.36
CA PRO A 138 -19.36 6.02 -0.92
C PRO A 138 -18.92 4.67 -1.46
N THR A 139 -18.33 4.70 -2.64
CA THR A 139 -17.74 3.53 -3.30
C THR A 139 -16.23 3.49 -3.07
N TYR A 140 -15.66 2.30 -3.19
CA TYR A 140 -14.21 2.14 -3.18
C TYR A 140 -13.63 2.75 -4.44
N PHE A 141 -12.64 3.62 -4.26
CA PHE A 141 -11.84 4.10 -5.36
C PHE A 141 -10.36 3.87 -5.08
N LEU A 142 -9.64 3.58 -6.15
CA LEU A 142 -8.18 3.57 -6.19
C LEU A 142 -7.79 4.81 -6.98
N TRP A 143 -7.13 5.75 -6.33
CA TRP A 143 -6.66 6.95 -7.01
C TRP A 143 -5.15 6.88 -7.19
N PRO A 144 -4.67 6.59 -8.42
CA PRO A 144 -3.25 6.64 -8.74
C PRO A 144 -2.80 8.09 -8.92
N ILE A 145 -1.78 8.50 -8.18
CA ILE A 145 -1.16 9.82 -8.28
C ILE A 145 0.30 9.61 -8.69
N GLN A 146 0.72 10.27 -9.77
CA GLN A 146 2.11 10.17 -10.23
C GLN A 146 3.04 10.95 -9.30
N MET A 147 4.21 10.39 -9.05
CA MET A 147 5.30 11.00 -8.29
C MET A 147 6.51 11.16 -9.18
N GLN A 148 7.19 12.28 -9.04
CA GLN A 148 8.51 12.49 -9.62
C GLN A 148 9.45 12.95 -8.52
N GLY A 149 10.71 12.58 -8.66
CA GLY A 149 11.73 12.98 -7.73
C GLY A 149 13.11 12.79 -8.30
N CYS A 150 14.09 12.94 -7.42
CA CYS A 150 15.49 12.74 -7.72
C CYS A 150 16.11 11.85 -6.65
N GLU A 151 17.05 10.99 -7.03
CA GLU A 151 17.89 10.22 -6.12
C GLU A 151 19.36 10.38 -6.50
N LEU A 152 20.25 9.85 -5.66
CA LEU A 152 21.68 9.78 -5.97
C LEU A 152 21.94 8.75 -7.08
N ASP A 153 22.58 9.19 -8.17
CA ASP A 153 23.06 8.31 -9.24
C ASP A 153 24.35 7.61 -8.84
N ILE A 154 24.25 6.36 -8.39
CA ILE A 154 25.42 5.54 -8.02
C ILE A 154 26.13 4.92 -9.24
N THR A 155 25.52 5.02 -10.42
CA THR A 155 26.03 4.42 -11.66
C THR A 155 26.94 5.38 -12.44
N GLY A 156 26.80 6.69 -12.21
CA GLY A 156 27.50 7.75 -12.90
C GLY A 156 28.99 7.88 -12.54
N THR A 157 29.77 8.43 -13.47
CA THR A 157 31.20 8.72 -13.30
C THR A 157 31.46 9.81 -12.26
N ALA A 158 30.54 10.75 -12.10
CA ALA A 158 30.59 11.79 -11.08
C ALA A 158 30.60 11.17 -9.67
N PHE A 159 29.71 10.20 -9.41
CA PHE A 159 29.67 9.51 -8.12
C PHE A 159 30.93 8.68 -7.86
N ALA A 160 31.44 7.97 -8.88
CA ALA A 160 32.70 7.24 -8.75
C ALA A 160 33.89 8.15 -8.40
N THR A 161 33.93 9.36 -8.98
CA THR A 161 34.96 10.37 -8.68
C THR A 161 34.80 10.91 -7.27
N LEU A 162 33.57 11.22 -6.85
CA LEU A 162 33.26 11.65 -5.48
C LEU A 162 33.69 10.60 -4.46
N LEU A 163 33.27 9.35 -4.66
CA LEU A 163 33.59 8.23 -3.76
C LEU A 163 35.10 7.98 -3.69
N SER A 164 35.80 8.10 -4.82
CA SER A 164 37.27 8.01 -4.84
C SER A 164 37.91 9.14 -4.03
N GLY A 165 37.39 10.37 -4.15
CA GLY A 165 37.85 11.51 -3.36
C GLY A 165 37.62 11.31 -1.86
N GLU A 166 36.48 10.76 -1.46
CA GLU A 166 36.18 10.40 -0.06
C GLU A 166 37.17 9.36 0.48
N PHE A 167 37.51 8.34 -0.32
CA PHE A 167 38.54 7.38 0.08
C PHE A 167 39.91 8.06 0.27
N GLN A 168 40.27 9.00 -0.61
CA GLN A 168 41.53 9.73 -0.48
C GLN A 168 41.57 10.63 0.76
N MET A 169 40.49 11.33 1.06
CA MET A 169 40.38 12.20 2.24
C MET A 169 40.50 11.42 3.55
N GLN A 170 40.00 10.18 3.58
CA GLN A 170 40.20 9.26 4.71
C GLN A 170 41.60 8.61 4.75
N GLY A 171 42.51 9.02 3.86
CA GLY A 171 43.89 8.53 3.82
C GLY A 171 44.03 7.09 3.30
N LEU A 172 43.10 6.61 2.47
CA LEU A 172 43.08 5.26 1.89
C LEU A 172 43.87 5.16 0.57
N VAL A 173 44.87 6.03 0.35
CA VAL A 173 45.41 6.35 -1.00
C VAL A 173 46.36 5.29 -1.59
N ASP A 174 47.00 4.42 -0.82
CA ASP A 174 48.05 3.56 -1.39
C ASP A 174 47.70 2.06 -1.32
N THR A 175 47.60 1.44 -2.50
CA THR A 175 47.28 0.03 -2.80
C THR A 175 45.84 -0.42 -2.54
N PHE A 176 45.08 -0.42 -3.63
CA PHE A 176 43.65 -0.71 -3.77
C PHE A 176 43.20 -2.11 -3.36
N CYS A 177 43.93 -2.91 -2.58
CA CYS A 177 43.45 -4.23 -2.17
C CYS A 177 43.98 -4.84 -0.86
N PRO A 178 45.23 -4.62 -0.43
CA PRO A 178 45.68 -5.16 0.85
C PRO A 178 45.43 -4.21 2.03
N PHE A 179 45.33 -2.90 1.78
CA PHE A 179 45.52 -1.88 2.82
C PHE A 179 44.27 -1.02 3.16
N LEU A 180 43.13 -1.23 2.48
CA LEU A 180 41.84 -0.60 2.86
C LEU A 180 41.47 -0.88 4.32
N LEU A 181 41.89 -2.03 4.87
CA LEU A 181 41.55 -2.47 6.21
C LEU A 181 42.35 -1.76 7.34
N LYS A 182 43.57 -1.25 7.09
CA LYS A 182 44.43 -0.71 8.18
C LYS A 182 44.05 0.68 8.65
N ARG A 183 43.32 1.41 7.81
CA ARG A 183 42.82 2.76 8.11
C ARG A 183 41.30 2.88 8.11
N MET A 184 40.54 1.89 7.62
CA MET A 184 39.11 1.78 7.98
C MET A 184 38.92 1.72 9.51
N THR A 185 39.88 1.14 10.25
CA THR A 185 39.87 1.15 11.73
C THR A 185 40.31 2.48 12.37
N GLN A 186 40.76 3.47 11.59
CA GLN A 186 41.08 4.83 12.07
C GLN A 186 39.97 5.84 11.79
N VAL A 187 38.97 5.48 10.97
CA VAL A 187 37.70 6.22 10.92
C VAL A 187 36.93 5.78 12.16
N GLN A 188 37.17 6.51 13.23
CA GLN A 188 36.70 6.27 14.60
C GLN A 188 35.23 6.69 14.77
N ASP A 189 34.38 6.29 13.82
CA ASP A 189 33.00 6.74 13.75
C ASP A 189 32.01 5.58 13.89
N ASN A 190 30.91 5.85 14.59
CA ASN A 190 29.74 4.98 14.80
C ASN A 190 29.18 4.37 13.51
N ALA A 191 29.57 4.90 12.34
CA ALA A 191 29.25 4.40 11.02
C ALA A 191 29.57 2.92 10.82
N PHE A 192 30.71 2.46 11.35
CA PHE A 192 31.10 1.05 11.23
C PHE A 192 30.23 0.13 12.07
N GLU A 193 29.80 0.55 13.26
CA GLU A 193 28.89 -0.25 14.09
C GLU A 193 27.53 -0.42 13.39
N VAL A 194 27.05 0.65 12.76
CA VAL A 194 25.80 0.63 11.98
C VAL A 194 25.95 -0.24 10.73
N LEU A 195 27.07 -0.15 10.02
CA LEU A 195 27.38 -1.00 8.88
C LEU A 195 27.54 -2.47 9.29
N ASP A 196 28.14 -2.72 10.46
CA ASP A 196 28.37 -4.04 11.03
C ASP A 196 27.04 -4.75 11.29
N ILE A 197 26.23 -4.16 12.17
CA ILE A 197 24.95 -4.71 12.59
C ILE A 197 23.97 -4.76 11.41
N GLY A 198 23.90 -3.69 10.61
CA GLY A 198 22.93 -3.59 9.51
C GLY A 198 23.18 -4.59 8.40
N ALA A 199 24.43 -4.81 7.98
CA ALA A 199 24.72 -5.77 6.92
C ALA A 199 24.50 -7.22 7.40
N MET A 200 24.83 -7.51 8.67
CA MET A 200 24.54 -8.78 9.30
C MET A 200 23.02 -9.05 9.35
N LEU A 201 22.21 -8.09 9.82
CA LEU A 201 20.75 -8.22 9.88
C LEU A 201 20.13 -8.43 8.49
N SER A 202 20.62 -7.72 7.47
CA SER A 202 20.20 -7.92 6.08
C SER A 202 20.56 -9.32 5.57
N GLY A 203 21.77 -9.81 5.86
CA GLY A 203 22.19 -11.17 5.52
C GLY A 203 21.36 -12.25 6.21
N VAL A 204 21.12 -12.14 7.52
CA VAL A 204 20.28 -13.06 8.30
C VAL A 204 18.85 -13.08 7.76
N SER A 205 18.29 -11.89 7.50
CA SER A 205 16.94 -11.72 6.97
C SER A 205 16.78 -12.36 5.59
N ALA A 206 17.75 -12.14 4.70
CA ALA A 206 17.75 -12.71 3.35
C ALA A 206 17.85 -14.24 3.38
N ALA A 207 18.79 -14.78 4.16
CA ALA A 207 18.96 -16.22 4.32
C ALA A 207 17.73 -16.87 4.96
N GLY A 208 17.22 -16.32 6.08
CA GLY A 208 16.08 -16.90 6.80
C GLY A 208 14.79 -16.90 5.99
N TYR A 209 14.53 -15.86 5.20
CA TYR A 209 13.31 -15.74 4.39
C TYR A 209 13.15 -16.87 3.38
N THR A 210 14.24 -17.27 2.72
CA THR A 210 14.25 -18.39 1.76
C THR A 210 13.77 -19.69 2.38
N TYR A 211 13.88 -19.83 3.71
CA TYR A 211 13.46 -21.02 4.45
C TYR A 211 12.24 -20.79 5.36
N GLY A 212 11.46 -19.74 5.10
CA GLY A 212 10.18 -19.52 5.79
C GLY A 212 10.29 -18.84 7.16
N LEU A 213 11.46 -18.31 7.52
CA LEU A 213 11.60 -17.42 8.68
C LEU A 213 11.15 -15.98 8.31
N PRO A 214 10.74 -15.15 9.29
CA PRO A 214 10.42 -13.75 9.03
C PRO A 214 11.64 -13.00 8.48
N GLY A 215 11.56 -12.57 7.23
CA GLY A 215 12.61 -11.81 6.56
C GLY A 215 12.46 -10.30 6.74
N THR A 216 12.14 -9.79 7.93
CA THR A 216 12.00 -8.34 8.11
C THR A 216 13.03 -7.81 9.08
N PHE A 217 13.75 -6.74 8.69
CA PHE A 217 14.65 -6.04 9.59
C PHE A 217 14.50 -4.53 9.46
N ASN A 218 14.96 -3.81 10.49
CA ASN A 218 14.89 -2.35 10.54
C ASN A 218 16.28 -1.76 10.34
N PHE A 219 16.37 -0.77 9.46
CA PHE A 219 17.56 0.06 9.31
C PHE A 219 17.13 1.53 9.25
N ASN A 220 17.76 2.34 10.11
CA ASN A 220 17.53 3.77 10.19
C ASN A 220 16.03 4.15 10.36
N GLY A 221 15.22 3.33 11.03
CA GLY A 221 13.79 3.55 11.22
C GLY A 221 12.90 3.02 10.10
N ALA A 222 13.47 2.58 8.97
CA ALA A 222 12.76 1.95 7.87
C ALA A 222 12.79 0.42 7.98
N LYS A 223 11.67 -0.25 7.72
CA LYS A 223 11.59 -1.73 7.72
C LYS A 223 11.66 -2.27 6.30
N TYR A 224 12.58 -3.20 6.07
CA TYR A 224 12.80 -3.84 4.78
C TYR A 224 12.31 -5.29 4.79
N ASN A 225 11.82 -5.76 3.64
CA ASN A 225 11.42 -7.14 3.42
C ASN A 225 12.50 -7.90 2.64
N VAL A 226 12.92 -9.03 3.20
CA VAL A 226 14.02 -9.91 2.80
C VAL A 226 15.38 -9.23 2.93
N SER A 227 15.62 -8.19 2.15
CA SER A 227 16.86 -7.44 2.08
C SER A 227 16.59 -6.01 1.61
N THR A 228 17.62 -5.17 1.49
CA THR A 228 17.42 -3.80 1.00
C THR A 228 17.45 -3.66 -0.52
N GLN A 229 18.00 -4.64 -1.26
CA GLN A 229 18.31 -4.52 -2.70
C GLN A 229 19.05 -3.23 -3.09
N GLY A 230 19.81 -2.62 -2.16
CA GLY A 230 20.51 -1.36 -2.38
C GLY A 230 19.62 -0.13 -2.53
N ILE A 231 18.32 -0.20 -2.20
CA ILE A 231 17.39 0.94 -2.27
C ILE A 231 17.43 1.78 -0.99
N VAL A 232 16.93 3.01 -1.07
CA VAL A 232 16.80 3.93 0.07
C VAL A 232 15.32 4.28 0.31
N PRO A 233 14.93 4.64 1.55
CA PRO A 233 13.59 5.09 1.79
C PRO A 233 13.46 6.55 1.33
N VAL A 234 12.65 6.80 0.32
CA VAL A 234 12.47 8.13 -0.29
C VAL A 234 11.02 8.62 -0.20
N ILE A 235 10.23 7.99 0.66
CA ILE A 235 8.89 8.42 1.06
C ILE A 235 8.98 8.83 2.53
N GLU A 236 8.52 10.02 2.88
CA GLU A 236 8.61 10.60 4.22
C GLU A 236 7.98 9.70 5.29
N ASP A 237 6.82 9.10 5.01
CA ASP A 237 6.17 8.14 5.92
C ASP A 237 7.06 6.90 6.23
N TYR A 238 8.10 6.66 5.43
CA TYR A 238 9.01 5.51 5.51
C TYR A 238 10.48 5.90 5.65
N SER A 239 10.82 7.21 5.69
CA SER A 239 12.22 7.70 5.74
C SER A 239 12.92 7.40 7.05
N GLY A 240 12.18 6.86 8.03
CA GLY A 240 12.71 6.45 9.31
C GLY A 240 13.22 7.65 10.11
N SER A 241 14.30 7.47 10.88
CA SER A 241 14.82 8.38 11.91
C SER A 241 14.59 9.88 11.63
N ASP A 242 13.80 10.53 12.50
CA ASP A 242 13.59 12.00 12.49
C ASP A 242 14.83 12.79 12.94
N GLY A 243 15.88 12.10 13.41
CA GLY A 243 17.11 12.72 13.90
C GLY A 243 17.89 13.37 12.77
N VAL A 244 18.42 14.57 12.96
CA VAL A 244 19.37 15.15 12.00
C VAL A 244 20.72 14.43 12.17
N PRO A 245 21.35 13.92 11.09
CA PRO A 245 22.70 13.37 11.19
C PRO A 245 23.64 14.44 11.71
N ASP A 246 24.59 14.09 12.58
CA ASP A 246 25.69 14.99 12.89
C ASP A 246 26.47 15.32 11.60
N ALA A 247 27.02 16.52 11.48
CA ALA A 247 27.73 16.95 10.26
C ALA A 247 28.89 16.00 9.92
N ASN A 248 29.54 15.43 10.93
CA ASN A 248 30.58 14.42 10.79
C ASN A 248 30.03 13.01 10.48
N SER A 249 28.75 12.77 10.75
CA SER A 249 28.05 11.50 10.52
C SER A 249 27.33 11.43 9.17
N THR A 250 27.95 11.96 8.11
CA THR A 250 27.42 11.93 6.74
C THR A 250 28.38 11.20 5.79
N ARG A 251 27.91 10.84 4.58
CA ARG A 251 28.70 10.09 3.57
C ARG A 251 29.23 8.77 4.12
N LEU A 252 30.54 8.53 4.08
CA LEU A 252 31.17 7.32 4.62
C LEU A 252 31.13 7.26 6.15
N GLY A 253 30.90 8.38 6.84
CA GLY A 253 30.73 8.47 8.29
C GLY A 253 29.28 8.27 8.76
N PHE A 254 28.37 7.84 7.89
CA PHE A 254 26.95 7.76 8.22
C PHE A 254 26.63 6.82 9.39
N SER A 255 26.07 7.36 10.46
CA SER A 255 25.69 6.61 11.67
C SER A 255 24.19 6.67 11.99
N GLY A 256 23.38 7.15 11.04
CA GLY A 256 21.92 7.29 11.17
C GLY A 256 21.44 8.73 11.04
N GLY A 257 20.12 8.89 10.95
CA GLY A 257 19.46 10.19 10.82
C GLY A 257 18.63 10.32 9.54
N ASN A 258 18.05 11.49 9.32
CA ASN A 258 17.08 11.74 8.28
C ASN A 258 17.76 11.72 6.90
N VAL A 259 17.28 10.83 6.04
CA VAL A 259 17.69 10.73 4.63
C VAL A 259 16.75 11.59 3.80
N THR A 260 17.32 12.48 2.97
CA THR A 260 16.54 13.46 2.20
C THR A 260 15.53 12.78 1.27
N VAL A 261 14.26 13.07 1.51
CA VAL A 261 13.15 12.66 0.65
C VAL A 261 13.00 13.68 -0.48
N ASN A 262 13.50 13.31 -1.66
CA ASN A 262 13.46 14.16 -2.85
C ASN A 262 12.33 13.77 -3.81
N THR A 263 11.18 13.37 -3.27
CA THR A 263 10.00 13.07 -4.08
C THR A 263 8.96 14.17 -3.93
N ARG A 264 8.34 14.54 -5.05
CA ARG A 264 7.22 15.47 -5.12
C ARG A 264 6.05 14.78 -5.79
N GLN A 265 4.89 14.95 -5.17
CA GLN A 265 3.63 14.48 -5.75
C GLN A 265 3.28 15.45 -6.88
N ILE A 266 3.04 14.91 -8.07
CA ILE A 266 2.52 15.71 -9.16
C ILE A 266 1.02 15.74 -8.98
N PRO A 267 0.41 16.91 -8.67
CA PRO A 267 -1.03 17.00 -8.65
C PRO A 267 -1.50 16.55 -10.04
N GLY A 268 -2.38 15.53 -10.07
CA GLY A 268 -2.95 15.03 -11.32
C GLY A 268 -3.74 16.10 -12.07
N GLU A 269 -4.48 15.72 -13.12
CA GLU A 269 -5.31 16.65 -13.91
C GLU A 269 -6.25 17.54 -13.05
N HIS A 270 -6.54 17.11 -11.82
CA HIS A 270 -7.35 17.84 -10.85
C HIS A 270 -6.49 18.60 -9.83
N THR A 271 -5.85 19.69 -10.27
CA THR A 271 -5.01 20.58 -9.43
C THR A 271 -5.75 21.25 -8.26
N SER A 272 -7.08 21.23 -8.26
CA SER A 272 -7.93 21.83 -7.23
C SER A 272 -8.33 20.88 -6.09
N VAL A 273 -8.03 19.58 -6.18
CA VAL A 273 -8.40 18.59 -5.15
C VAL A 273 -7.18 18.28 -4.29
N THR A 274 -7.17 18.80 -3.07
CA THR A 274 -6.17 18.46 -2.06
C THR A 274 -6.22 16.97 -1.75
N ILE A 275 -5.05 16.33 -1.69
CA ILE A 275 -4.93 14.90 -1.36
C ILE A 275 -5.49 14.68 0.04
N PRO A 276 -6.56 13.89 0.18
CA PRO A 276 -7.25 13.77 1.45
C PRO A 276 -6.38 13.03 2.45
N GLN A 277 -6.36 13.53 3.69
CA GLN A 277 -5.62 12.89 4.78
C GLN A 277 -6.42 11.72 5.36
N GLY A 278 -5.71 10.72 5.88
CA GLY A 278 -6.30 9.55 6.56
C GLY A 278 -6.57 8.34 5.66
N PHE A 279 -6.45 8.44 4.34
CA PHE A 279 -6.57 7.31 3.42
C PHE A 279 -5.35 6.38 3.53
N SER A 280 -5.54 5.08 3.28
CA SER A 280 -4.40 4.15 3.18
C SER A 280 -3.61 4.49 1.92
N ARG A 281 -2.28 4.51 2.01
CA ARG A 281 -1.40 4.89 0.91
C ARG A 281 -0.42 3.75 0.64
N ASN A 282 -0.50 3.20 -0.55
CA ASN A 282 0.51 2.28 -1.06
C ASN A 282 1.33 3.03 -2.10
N TYR A 283 2.64 3.04 -1.94
CA TYR A 283 3.53 3.72 -2.88
C TYR A 283 4.28 2.69 -3.70
N SER A 284 4.51 2.99 -4.96
CA SER A 284 5.40 2.22 -5.81
C SER A 284 6.32 3.17 -6.55
N MET A 285 7.60 2.83 -6.68
CA MET A 285 8.52 3.67 -7.44
C MET A 285 9.71 2.92 -7.97
N TRP A 286 10.31 3.50 -9.00
CA TRP A 286 11.53 3.03 -9.60
C TRP A 286 12.72 3.74 -8.98
N GLN A 287 13.66 2.95 -8.48
CA GLN A 287 14.93 3.40 -7.93
C GLN A 287 16.09 2.60 -8.52
N GLN A 288 17.25 3.20 -8.51
CA GLN A 288 18.51 2.48 -8.57
C GLN A 288 18.64 1.57 -7.33
N GLY A 289 19.30 0.45 -7.50
CA GLY A 289 19.60 -0.51 -6.46
C GLY A 289 20.87 -1.26 -6.80
N LEU A 290 21.24 -2.17 -5.92
CA LEU A 290 22.39 -3.04 -6.11
C LEU A 290 22.04 -4.38 -5.51
N THR A 291 22.18 -5.44 -6.30
CA THR A 291 22.06 -6.84 -5.86
C THR A 291 23.35 -7.58 -6.17
N ALA A 292 23.42 -8.86 -5.82
CA ALA A 292 24.51 -9.73 -6.22
C ALA A 292 23.99 -11.11 -6.60
N ASN A 293 24.59 -11.66 -7.65
CA ASN A 293 24.54 -13.10 -7.88
C ASN A 293 25.68 -13.73 -7.09
N VAL A 294 25.35 -14.49 -6.04
CA VAL A 294 26.32 -15.21 -5.22
C VAL A 294 26.19 -16.68 -5.54
N SER A 295 27.30 -17.35 -5.84
CA SER A 295 27.31 -18.80 -6.02
C SER A 295 28.36 -19.41 -5.10
N CYS A 296 27.92 -20.25 -4.17
CA CYS A 296 28.75 -20.96 -3.21
C CYS A 296 28.88 -22.43 -3.62
N ARG A 297 30.12 -22.92 -3.69
CA ARG A 297 30.41 -24.32 -4.01
C ARG A 297 31.46 -24.90 -3.07
N PRO A 298 31.44 -26.21 -2.82
CA PRO A 298 32.50 -26.86 -2.06
C PRO A 298 33.85 -26.70 -2.80
N ILE A 299 34.93 -26.58 -2.04
CA ILE A 299 36.29 -26.60 -2.57
C ILE A 299 36.71 -28.07 -2.68
N ASP A 300 36.89 -28.56 -3.89
CA ASP A 300 37.43 -29.90 -4.12
C ASP A 300 38.92 -29.95 -3.76
N ALA A 301 39.39 -31.09 -3.26
CA ALA A 301 40.79 -31.31 -2.88
C ALA A 301 41.80 -31.08 -4.04
N SER A 302 41.33 -31.05 -5.30
CA SER A 302 42.14 -30.77 -6.49
C SER A 302 42.32 -29.28 -6.79
N GLN A 303 41.54 -28.39 -6.16
CA GLN A 303 41.56 -26.94 -6.42
C GLN A 303 42.62 -26.23 -5.56
N THR A 304 43.89 -26.43 -5.91
CA THR A 304 45.04 -25.85 -5.18
C THR A 304 45.10 -24.31 -5.20
N GLN A 305 44.35 -23.67 -6.10
CA GLN A 305 44.22 -22.20 -6.16
C GLN A 305 43.49 -21.60 -4.94
N TYR A 306 42.71 -22.42 -4.24
CA TYR A 306 42.01 -22.07 -3.00
C TYR A 306 42.64 -22.75 -1.78
N LEU A 307 43.82 -23.38 -1.93
CA LEU A 307 44.53 -24.01 -0.82
C LEU A 307 44.98 -22.93 0.15
N TRP A 308 44.39 -22.92 1.34
CA TRP A 308 44.81 -22.03 2.40
C TRP A 308 46.18 -22.44 2.93
N ASN A 309 47.16 -21.56 2.78
CA ASN A 309 48.40 -21.67 3.51
C ASN A 309 48.15 -21.14 4.94
N THR A 310 47.74 -22.04 5.84
CA THR A 310 47.56 -21.76 7.28
C THR A 310 48.87 -21.37 7.97
N ASP A 311 50.02 -21.62 7.35
CA ASP A 311 51.33 -21.24 7.89
C ASP A 311 51.65 -19.76 7.62
N ASN A 312 50.87 -19.07 6.77
CA ASN A 312 51.12 -17.66 6.43
C ASN A 312 50.41 -16.71 7.42
N SER A 313 51.11 -16.35 8.48
CA SER A 313 50.65 -15.53 9.61
C SER A 313 50.38 -14.05 9.27
N SER A 314 50.20 -13.65 8.01
CA SER A 314 50.04 -12.23 7.63
C SER A 314 48.61 -11.68 7.78
N VAL A 315 47.64 -12.52 8.14
CA VAL A 315 46.25 -12.11 8.39
C VAL A 315 46.06 -11.91 9.89
N ILE A 316 46.61 -10.82 10.41
CA ILE A 316 46.55 -10.41 11.84
C ILE A 316 45.90 -9.02 11.90
N TYR A 317 44.75 -8.90 12.56
CA TYR A 317 44.29 -7.60 13.08
C TYR A 317 44.09 -7.65 14.59
N ALA A 318 44.63 -6.63 15.24
CA ALA A 318 44.51 -6.39 16.67
C ALA A 318 43.18 -5.69 16.96
N ASN A 319 42.54 -6.07 18.07
CA ASN A 319 41.35 -5.41 18.58
C ASN A 319 41.72 -3.98 19.07
N ALA A 320 40.95 -2.97 18.64
CA ALA A 320 41.22 -1.56 18.95
C ALA A 320 41.00 -1.20 20.44
N ALA A 321 40.28 -2.03 21.21
CA ALA A 321 39.99 -1.79 22.63
C ALA A 321 41.16 -2.12 23.59
N ALA A 322 42.26 -2.71 23.11
CA ALA A 322 43.38 -3.11 23.96
C ALA A 322 44.48 -2.03 24.02
N SER A 323 44.23 -0.94 24.76
CA SER A 323 45.21 0.14 24.98
C SER A 323 46.44 -0.26 25.81
N ASN A 324 46.54 -1.50 26.27
CA ASN A 324 47.69 -2.02 27.01
C ASN A 324 48.01 -3.44 26.54
N LYS A 325 48.93 -3.59 25.57
CA LYS A 325 49.80 -4.74 25.20
C LYS A 325 49.55 -6.15 25.81
N SER A 326 48.32 -6.58 26.09
CA SER A 326 48.08 -7.78 26.91
C SER A 326 46.82 -8.57 26.55
N ILE A 327 46.09 -8.21 25.50
CA ILE A 327 45.15 -9.14 24.87
C ILE A 327 45.45 -9.13 23.38
N ALA A 328 46.18 -10.16 22.94
CA ALA A 328 46.42 -10.42 21.54
C ALA A 328 45.05 -10.58 20.84
N GLY A 329 44.75 -9.66 19.91
CA GLY A 329 43.65 -9.84 18.97
C GLY A 329 43.79 -11.18 18.26
N LEU A 330 42.63 -11.82 18.08
CA LEU A 330 42.43 -13.17 17.58
C LEU A 330 43.41 -13.58 16.48
N ARG A 331 44.21 -14.60 16.82
CA ARG A 331 45.01 -15.39 15.89
C ARG A 331 44.07 -16.25 15.04
N LEU A 332 44.45 -16.47 13.79
CA LEU A 332 43.94 -17.49 12.86
C LEU A 332 44.18 -18.95 13.35
N TRP A 333 44.09 -19.23 14.65
CA TRP A 333 44.65 -20.43 15.29
C TRP A 333 43.64 -21.14 16.20
N ASN A 334 43.77 -22.48 16.25
CA ASN A 334 43.26 -23.35 17.29
C ASN A 334 43.71 -22.87 18.68
N ILE A 335 42.78 -22.33 19.47
CA ILE A 335 42.99 -21.97 20.87
C ILE A 335 42.43 -23.10 21.72
N THR A 336 43.33 -23.97 22.19
CA THR A 336 43.06 -24.83 23.34
C THR A 336 43.34 -24.03 24.61
N ALA A 337 42.29 -23.42 25.17
CA ALA A 337 42.38 -22.84 26.51
C ALA A 337 42.17 -23.96 27.53
N ASN A 338 43.25 -24.39 28.19
CA ASN A 338 43.17 -25.33 29.30
C ASN A 338 42.65 -24.61 30.55
N CYS A 339 41.33 -24.49 30.65
CA CYS A 339 40.64 -23.96 31.83
C CYS A 339 40.54 -25.03 32.92
N GLY A 340 41.69 -25.54 33.40
CA GLY A 340 41.81 -26.27 34.67
C GLY A 340 40.67 -27.24 35.04
N ALA A 341 40.16 -28.05 34.11
CA ALA A 341 39.25 -29.17 34.34
C ALA A 341 39.01 -29.96 33.03
N GLY A 342 40.06 -30.61 32.50
CA GLY A 342 39.94 -31.85 31.74
C GLY A 342 39.26 -31.89 30.36
N THR A 343 38.59 -30.85 29.86
CA THR A 343 38.06 -30.85 28.49
C THR A 343 38.35 -29.54 27.77
N PRO A 344 39.23 -29.54 26.74
CA PRO A 344 39.38 -28.38 25.87
C PRO A 344 38.11 -28.22 25.02
N THR A 345 37.43 -27.08 25.15
CA THR A 345 36.34 -26.70 24.24
C THR A 345 36.92 -25.83 23.12
N SER A 346 37.03 -26.36 21.92
CA SER A 346 37.37 -25.62 20.70
C SER A 346 36.16 -25.58 19.76
N GLN A 347 35.75 -24.39 19.32
CA GLN A 347 34.79 -24.19 18.24
C GLN A 347 35.44 -23.24 17.24
N GLU A 348 35.49 -23.61 15.96
CA GLU A 348 36.22 -22.85 14.95
C GLU A 348 35.35 -22.69 13.71
N TYR A 349 35.25 -21.46 13.21
CA TYR A 349 34.61 -21.12 11.94
C TYR A 349 35.43 -20.02 11.31
N VAL A 350 35.90 -20.25 10.09
CA VAL A 350 36.77 -19.31 9.38
C VAL A 350 36.05 -18.86 8.13
N THR A 351 35.88 -17.55 8.01
CA THR A 351 35.51 -16.91 6.73
C THR A 351 36.59 -15.92 6.37
N MET A 352 37.05 -15.96 5.14
CA MET A 352 37.99 -14.99 4.61
C MET A 352 37.54 -14.55 3.23
N VAL A 353 37.61 -13.25 2.97
CA VAL A 353 37.42 -12.72 1.63
C VAL A 353 38.78 -12.56 0.95
N ASP A 354 39.01 -13.32 -0.13
CA ASP A 354 40.17 -13.13 -0.99
C ASP A 354 39.81 -12.12 -2.09
N CYS A 355 40.26 -10.89 -1.89
CA CYS A 355 40.23 -9.86 -2.92
C CYS A 355 41.51 -10.01 -3.77
N LYS A 356 41.56 -10.96 -4.70
CA LYS A 356 42.62 -10.97 -5.72
C LYS A 356 42.24 -10.02 -6.85
N TRP A 357 42.37 -8.71 -6.63
CA TRP A 357 42.44 -7.75 -7.75
C TRP A 357 43.83 -7.83 -8.37
N LYS A 358 44.02 -8.81 -9.25
CA LYS A 358 45.05 -8.65 -10.27
C LYS A 358 44.49 -7.72 -11.32
N CYS A 359 44.93 -6.45 -11.30
CA CYS A 359 44.95 -5.61 -12.49
C CYS A 359 45.96 -6.20 -13.49
N GLU A 360 45.72 -7.42 -13.98
CA GLU A 360 46.33 -7.83 -15.23
C GLU A 360 45.57 -7.08 -16.34
N PRO A 361 46.26 -6.53 -17.35
CA PRO A 361 45.65 -5.76 -18.43
C PRO A 361 44.94 -6.70 -19.42
N VAL A 362 44.04 -7.54 -18.92
CA VAL A 362 43.15 -8.37 -19.72
C VAL A 362 41.82 -7.64 -19.77
N ARG A 363 41.49 -7.16 -20.97
CA ARG A 363 40.31 -6.34 -21.32
C ARG A 363 38.94 -6.90 -20.92
N GLU A 364 38.81 -8.01 -20.20
CA GLU A 364 37.57 -8.80 -20.26
C GLU A 364 36.75 -9.02 -18.98
N ARG A 365 37.18 -8.79 -17.74
CA ARG A 365 36.25 -8.96 -16.58
C ARG A 365 36.49 -8.03 -15.41
N PHE A 366 35.92 -6.83 -15.48
CA PHE A 366 35.68 -5.95 -14.32
C PHE A 366 34.35 -6.27 -13.60
N SER A 367 33.69 -7.37 -13.96
CA SER A 367 32.29 -7.65 -13.59
C SER A 367 32.10 -8.46 -12.31
N SER A 368 33.16 -9.02 -11.71
CA SER A 368 33.08 -9.91 -10.54
C SER A 368 34.28 -9.70 -9.61
N PHE A 369 34.06 -9.74 -8.30
CA PHE A 369 35.13 -9.81 -7.31
C PHE A 369 34.68 -10.67 -6.12
N SER A 370 35.61 -10.99 -5.22
CA SER A 370 35.35 -11.79 -4.01
C SER A 370 35.08 -13.26 -4.31
N SER A 371 36.14 -14.04 -4.17
CA SER A 371 36.00 -15.40 -3.66
C SER A 371 35.98 -15.32 -2.14
N ILE A 372 34.82 -15.56 -1.53
CA ILE A 372 34.67 -15.68 -0.08
C ILE A 372 34.90 -17.15 0.27
N LEU A 373 35.99 -17.41 0.96
CA LEU A 373 36.37 -18.73 1.40
C LEU A 373 35.82 -18.93 2.81
N SER A 374 35.03 -19.97 3.00
CA SER A 374 34.41 -20.30 4.29
C SER A 374 34.68 -21.76 4.64
N GLN A 375 34.97 -22.05 5.90
CA GLN A 375 35.12 -23.41 6.40
C GLN A 375 34.69 -23.46 7.86
N GLY A 376 33.79 -24.38 8.16
CA GLY A 376 33.36 -24.67 9.51
C GLY A 376 34.12 -25.86 10.10
N PHE A 377 34.29 -25.84 11.43
CA PHE A 377 34.87 -26.91 12.21
C PHE A 377 34.02 -27.12 13.48
N TYR A 378 34.14 -28.29 14.11
CA TYR A 378 33.43 -28.63 15.36
C TYR A 378 31.91 -28.37 15.26
N LYS A 379 31.36 -27.43 16.05
CA LYS A 379 29.94 -27.01 16.01
C LYS A 379 29.48 -26.60 14.62
N TYR A 380 30.39 -26.06 13.81
CA TYR A 380 30.12 -25.62 12.44
C TYR A 380 30.58 -26.65 11.39
N GLY A 381 30.90 -27.88 11.79
CA GLY A 381 31.34 -28.95 10.89
C GLY A 381 30.32 -29.35 9.82
N PHE A 382 29.09 -28.81 9.88
CA PHE A 382 28.10 -28.91 8.80
C PHE A 382 28.52 -28.14 7.53
N LEU A 383 29.37 -27.11 7.65
CA LEU A 383 29.87 -26.32 6.52
C LEU A 383 31.27 -26.81 6.10
N ASN A 384 31.32 -27.62 5.05
CA ASN A 384 32.57 -27.96 4.38
C ASN A 384 33.28 -26.72 3.82
N ALA A 385 34.59 -26.82 3.63
CA ALA A 385 35.36 -25.79 2.93
C ALA A 385 34.68 -25.41 1.60
N SER A 386 34.34 -24.15 1.44
CA SER A 386 33.54 -23.64 0.34
C SER A 386 34.06 -22.30 -0.16
N VAL A 387 33.87 -22.05 -1.44
CA VAL A 387 34.14 -20.77 -2.08
C VAL A 387 32.85 -20.18 -2.62
N CYS A 388 32.56 -18.94 -2.24
CA CYS A 388 31.46 -18.16 -2.78
C CYS A 388 31.99 -17.10 -3.75
N GLU A 389 31.56 -17.17 -5.00
CA GLU A 389 31.85 -16.15 -6.01
C GLU A 389 30.74 -15.10 -5.99
N VAL A 390 31.09 -13.85 -5.72
CA VAL A 390 30.15 -12.73 -5.66
C VAL A 390 30.22 -11.93 -6.97
N THR A 391 29.08 -11.78 -7.64
CA THR A 391 28.97 -10.96 -8.84
C THR A 391 27.95 -9.86 -8.58
N PRO A 392 28.37 -8.66 -8.12
CA PRO A 392 27.46 -7.55 -7.89
C PRO A 392 26.88 -7.04 -9.21
N LEU A 393 25.63 -6.64 -9.16
CA LEU A 393 24.86 -6.15 -10.29
C LEU A 393 24.18 -4.83 -9.88
N LEU A 394 24.32 -3.82 -10.72
CA LEU A 394 23.56 -2.59 -10.60
C LEU A 394 22.15 -2.88 -11.10
N THR A 395 21.12 -2.52 -10.34
CA THR A 395 19.74 -2.86 -10.66
C THR A 395 18.84 -1.66 -10.72
N THR A 396 17.80 -1.74 -11.54
CA THR A 396 16.62 -0.88 -11.40
C THR A 396 15.55 -1.68 -10.67
N VAL A 397 15.13 -1.17 -9.53
CA VAL A 397 14.26 -1.85 -8.58
C VAL A 397 12.93 -1.11 -8.49
N ARG A 398 11.83 -1.87 -8.53
CA ARG A 398 10.51 -1.37 -8.15
C ARG A 398 10.34 -1.50 -6.64
N ALA A 399 10.56 -0.42 -5.91
CA ALA A 399 10.26 -0.34 -4.50
C ALA A 399 8.75 -0.18 -4.28
N LYS A 400 8.15 -1.02 -3.44
CA LYS A 400 6.75 -1.01 -3.02
C LYS A 400 6.71 -0.74 -1.53
N TYR A 401 6.08 0.35 -1.14
CA TYR A 401 5.89 0.78 0.24
C TYR A 401 4.45 0.49 0.65
N SER A 402 4.28 -0.40 1.61
CA SER A 402 2.96 -0.79 2.10
C SER A 402 3.04 -1.19 3.57
N TYR A 403 2.12 -0.69 4.40
CA TYR A 403 2.00 -1.06 5.82
C TYR A 403 3.32 -0.95 6.62
N ASP A 404 4.04 0.16 6.48
CA ASP A 404 5.34 0.41 7.13
C ASP A 404 6.45 -0.57 6.71
N LEU A 405 6.24 -1.32 5.63
CA LEU A 405 7.19 -2.28 5.07
C LEU A 405 7.59 -1.88 3.65
N ILE A 406 8.90 -1.89 3.40
CA ILE A 406 9.49 -1.68 2.09
C ILE A 406 9.78 -3.05 1.48
N SER A 407 9.15 -3.33 0.35
CA SER A 407 9.41 -4.53 -0.45
C SER A 407 9.94 -4.11 -1.83
N SER A 408 10.73 -4.95 -2.46
CA SER A 408 11.45 -4.59 -3.66
C SER A 408 11.47 -5.71 -4.69
N GLU A 409 11.31 -5.33 -5.96
CA GLU A 409 11.30 -6.24 -7.09
C GLU A 409 12.29 -5.75 -8.16
N VAL A 410 13.30 -6.56 -8.47
CA VAL A 410 14.30 -6.24 -9.50
C VAL A 410 13.64 -6.32 -10.88
N ASN A 411 13.75 -5.25 -11.67
CA ASN A 411 13.22 -5.19 -13.02
C ASN A 411 14.29 -5.38 -14.10
N SER A 412 15.47 -4.81 -13.87
CA SER A 412 16.62 -4.95 -14.77
C SER A 412 17.91 -4.92 -13.98
N SER A 413 18.91 -5.66 -14.46
CA SER A 413 20.25 -5.75 -13.86
C SER A 413 21.32 -5.54 -14.93
N THR A 414 22.34 -4.76 -14.60
CA THR A 414 23.53 -4.54 -15.43
C THR A 414 24.80 -4.86 -14.63
N PRO A 415 25.80 -5.48 -15.27
CA PRO A 415 27.08 -5.72 -14.61
C PRO A 415 27.84 -4.41 -14.38
N PHE A 416 28.73 -4.42 -13.41
CA PHE A 416 29.63 -3.31 -13.13
C PHE A 416 30.52 -3.00 -14.33
N ARG A 417 30.77 -1.71 -14.56
CA ARG A 417 31.71 -1.20 -15.56
C ARG A 417 33.01 -0.74 -14.87
N PRO A 418 34.12 -0.53 -15.60
CA PRO A 418 35.37 -0.06 -15.03
C PRO A 418 35.23 1.25 -14.26
N GLU A 419 34.31 2.12 -14.66
CA GLU A 419 34.05 3.39 -13.97
C GLU A 419 33.46 3.18 -12.56
N ASN A 420 32.80 2.05 -12.30
CA ASN A 420 32.21 1.72 -11.01
C ASN A 420 33.19 1.02 -10.05
N ALA A 421 34.49 0.94 -10.39
CA ALA A 421 35.51 0.29 -9.57
C ALA A 421 35.58 0.80 -8.10
N PRO A 422 35.40 2.09 -7.80
CA PRO A 422 35.36 2.57 -6.41
C PRO A 422 34.18 2.01 -5.62
N LEU A 423 32.99 1.96 -6.23
CA LEU A 423 31.79 1.37 -5.61
C LEU A 423 31.99 -0.14 -5.40
N LEU A 424 32.54 -0.82 -6.40
CA LEU A 424 32.89 -2.24 -6.32
C LEU A 424 33.82 -2.52 -5.12
N SER A 425 34.80 -1.63 -4.91
CA SER A 425 35.79 -1.75 -3.84
C SER A 425 35.21 -1.47 -2.48
N PHE A 426 34.24 -0.55 -2.39
CA PHE A 426 33.47 -0.34 -1.18
C PHE A 426 32.76 -1.62 -0.75
N VAL A 427 31.95 -2.21 -1.65
CA VAL A 427 31.18 -3.44 -1.40
C VAL A 427 32.09 -4.58 -0.98
N ALA A 428 33.24 -4.73 -1.66
CA ALA A 428 34.26 -5.72 -1.29
C ALA A 428 34.86 -5.48 0.10
N GLY A 429 35.12 -4.21 0.42
CA GLY A 429 35.58 -3.80 1.74
C GLY A 429 34.59 -4.18 2.83
N VAL A 430 33.30 -3.94 2.61
CA VAL A 430 32.23 -4.33 3.55
C VAL A 430 32.18 -5.84 3.73
N ALA A 431 32.16 -6.62 2.65
CA ALA A 431 32.15 -8.08 2.74
C ALA A 431 33.37 -8.62 3.51
N LYS A 432 34.55 -8.06 3.25
CA LYS A 432 35.79 -8.42 3.97
C LYS A 432 35.73 -8.04 5.44
N PHE A 433 35.25 -6.84 5.76
CA PHE A 433 35.06 -6.38 7.13
C PHE A 433 34.10 -7.31 7.88
N GLN A 434 32.95 -7.63 7.29
CA GLN A 434 31.95 -8.54 7.84
C GLN A 434 32.53 -9.93 8.11
N SER A 435 33.24 -10.49 7.14
CA SER A 435 33.93 -11.78 7.26
C SER A 435 34.91 -11.85 8.43
N MET A 436 35.56 -10.73 8.77
CA MET A 436 36.56 -10.66 9.83
C MET A 436 35.93 -10.38 11.21
N ASN A 437 35.00 -9.43 11.30
CA ASN A 437 34.40 -9.04 12.58
C ASN A 437 33.30 -10.00 13.05
N SER A 438 32.76 -10.83 12.16
CA SER A 438 31.83 -11.89 12.53
C SER A 438 32.49 -13.09 13.23
N GLN A 439 33.79 -13.03 13.53
CA GLN A 439 34.54 -14.12 14.21
C GLN A 439 34.89 -13.71 15.65
N GLY A 440 34.43 -14.51 16.61
CA GLY A 440 34.76 -14.41 18.03
C GLY A 440 35.67 -15.55 18.50
N LEU A 441 36.02 -15.53 19.80
CA LEU A 441 36.87 -16.57 20.42
C LEU A 441 36.23 -17.95 20.48
N LEU A 442 34.90 -18.00 20.62
CA LEU A 442 34.14 -19.24 20.84
C LEU A 442 32.94 -19.37 19.91
N SER A 443 32.71 -18.39 19.04
CA SER A 443 31.54 -18.33 18.18
C SER A 443 31.85 -17.55 16.91
N SER A 444 31.08 -17.82 15.87
CA SER A 444 30.99 -16.93 14.70
C SER A 444 29.55 -16.56 14.49
N VAL A 445 29.28 -15.27 14.26
CA VAL A 445 27.92 -14.80 14.03
C VAL A 445 27.36 -15.35 12.72
N ILE A 446 28.19 -15.46 11.67
CA ILE A 446 27.80 -16.10 10.41
C ILE A 446 27.52 -17.58 10.65
N GLY A 447 28.44 -18.29 11.29
CA GLY A 447 28.26 -19.72 11.59
C GLY A 447 27.04 -19.99 12.47
N ASP A 448 26.79 -19.17 13.49
CA ASP A 448 25.64 -19.28 14.40
C ASP A 448 24.33 -18.97 13.68
N THR A 449 24.34 -17.99 12.77
CA THR A 449 23.19 -17.66 11.93
C THR A 449 22.82 -18.84 11.04
N LEU A 450 23.79 -19.39 10.30
CA LEU A 450 23.58 -20.56 9.44
C LEU A 450 23.10 -21.75 10.26
N TYR A 451 23.75 -22.03 11.39
CA TYR A 451 23.35 -23.10 12.30
C TYR A 451 21.91 -22.91 12.80
N SER A 452 21.51 -21.68 13.17
CA SER A 452 20.17 -21.38 13.65
C SER A 452 19.11 -21.51 12.56
N ILE A 453 19.37 -21.02 11.35
CA ILE A 453 18.43 -21.13 10.22
C ILE A 453 18.27 -22.59 9.85
N TYR A 454 19.38 -23.32 9.68
CA TYR A 454 19.37 -24.73 9.34
C TYR A 454 18.64 -25.59 10.40
N SER A 455 18.94 -25.38 11.69
CA SER A 455 18.29 -26.13 12.78
C SER A 455 16.81 -25.77 12.97
N SER A 456 16.38 -24.56 12.60
CA SER A 456 14.96 -24.18 12.66
C SER A 456 14.11 -24.77 11.53
N THR A 457 14.75 -25.15 10.42
CA THR A 457 14.08 -25.59 9.18
C THR A 457 14.10 -27.10 9.01
N THR A 458 14.99 -27.79 9.71
CA THR A 458 15.14 -29.25 9.67
C THR A 458 14.74 -29.87 11.02
N ASN A 459 13.79 -30.83 11.00
CA ASN A 459 13.40 -31.61 12.18
C ASN A 459 14.42 -32.71 12.56
N THR A 460 15.53 -32.79 11.82
CA THR A 460 16.58 -33.80 12.00
C THR A 460 17.80 -33.16 12.63
N SER A 461 18.44 -33.82 13.60
CA SER A 461 19.73 -33.37 14.13
C SER A 461 20.75 -33.24 12.99
N ILE A 462 21.51 -32.15 13.00
CA ILE A 462 22.55 -31.79 12.00
C ILE A 462 23.51 -32.96 11.70
N ASP A 463 23.69 -33.87 12.67
CA ASP A 463 24.57 -35.04 12.56
C ASP A 463 24.07 -36.16 11.64
N GLU A 464 22.76 -36.27 11.35
CA GLU A 464 22.23 -37.52 10.76
C GLU A 464 22.21 -37.57 9.23
N ASN A 465 22.42 -36.47 8.50
CA ASN A 465 22.63 -36.55 7.04
C ASN A 465 23.31 -35.30 6.47
N LEU A 466 24.61 -35.41 6.17
CA LEU A 466 25.42 -34.58 5.26
C LEU A 466 24.83 -34.40 3.84
N ARG A 467 23.57 -34.81 3.57
CA ARG A 467 22.96 -34.88 2.24
C ARG A 467 22.43 -33.55 1.70
N ASN A 468 22.23 -32.53 2.53
CA ASN A 468 21.69 -31.23 2.09
C ASN A 468 22.73 -30.10 2.15
N GLN A 469 23.99 -30.36 1.77
CA GLN A 469 25.00 -29.29 1.63
C GLN A 469 24.56 -28.18 0.66
N THR A 470 23.75 -28.51 -0.35
CA THR A 470 23.16 -27.53 -1.26
C THR A 470 22.31 -26.50 -0.52
N GLN A 471 21.61 -26.88 0.54
CA GLN A 471 20.81 -25.95 1.34
C GLN A 471 21.70 -24.96 2.10
N ILE A 472 22.75 -25.46 2.76
CA ILE A 472 23.69 -24.62 3.51
C ILE A 472 24.42 -23.63 2.58
N TYR A 473 24.78 -24.07 1.37
CA TYR A 473 25.38 -23.18 0.37
C TYR A 473 24.39 -22.13 -0.13
N GLN A 474 23.13 -22.48 -0.36
CA GLN A 474 22.09 -21.50 -0.67
C GLN A 474 21.89 -20.51 0.48
N GLU A 475 21.81 -20.96 1.74
CA GLU A 475 21.76 -20.07 2.92
C GLU A 475 22.94 -19.08 2.94
N LEU A 476 24.14 -19.56 2.64
CA LEU A 476 25.35 -18.74 2.56
C LEU A 476 25.33 -17.76 1.37
N GLU A 477 24.80 -18.18 0.22
CA GLU A 477 24.58 -17.32 -0.96
C GLU A 477 23.66 -16.16 -0.62
N GLU A 478 22.52 -16.45 0.04
CA GLU A 478 21.55 -15.43 0.45
C GLU A 478 22.08 -14.50 1.52
N TYR A 479 22.85 -15.02 2.46
CA TYR A 479 23.52 -14.22 3.48
C TYR A 479 24.44 -13.17 2.85
N TRP A 480 25.34 -13.60 1.96
CA TRP A 480 26.27 -12.67 1.30
C TRP A 480 25.57 -11.73 0.34
N ARG A 481 24.50 -12.17 -0.33
CA ARG A 481 23.66 -11.29 -1.16
C ARG A 481 23.07 -10.18 -0.30
N GLY A 482 22.49 -10.51 0.86
CA GLY A 482 21.93 -9.52 1.79
C GLY A 482 22.96 -8.52 2.32
N VAL A 483 24.19 -8.97 2.60
CA VAL A 483 25.32 -8.09 3.00
C VAL A 483 25.67 -7.10 1.88
N VAL A 484 25.77 -7.60 0.64
CA VAL A 484 26.10 -6.77 -0.53
C VAL A 484 25.00 -5.75 -0.80
N GLU A 485 23.74 -6.17 -0.79
CA GLU A 485 22.58 -5.30 -0.98
C GLU A 485 22.53 -4.18 0.07
N PHE A 486 22.77 -4.53 1.34
CA PHE A 486 22.79 -3.56 2.43
C PHE A 486 23.93 -2.55 2.28
N SER A 487 25.12 -2.99 1.86
CA SER A 487 26.27 -2.08 1.71
C SER A 487 25.95 -0.90 0.79
N ALA A 488 25.20 -1.14 -0.29
CA ALA A 488 24.74 -0.08 -1.19
C ALA A 488 23.70 0.83 -0.53
N THR A 489 22.74 0.27 0.20
CA THR A 489 21.74 1.06 0.94
C THR A 489 22.40 1.94 1.99
N PHE A 490 23.36 1.42 2.74
CA PHE A 490 24.14 2.17 3.73
C PHE A 490 24.88 3.34 3.06
N LEU A 491 25.63 3.06 2.00
CA LEU A 491 26.38 4.07 1.25
C LEU A 491 25.45 5.18 0.75
N ARG A 492 24.36 4.81 0.07
CA ARG A 492 23.39 5.76 -0.47
C ARG A 492 22.72 6.58 0.63
N SER A 493 22.35 5.95 1.75
CA SER A 493 21.76 6.65 2.89
C SER A 493 22.70 7.73 3.42
N GLY A 494 24.00 7.43 3.52
CA GLY A 494 24.99 8.41 3.96
C GLY A 494 25.16 9.60 3.03
N PHE A 495 25.18 9.38 1.72
CA PHE A 495 25.28 10.46 0.74
C PHE A 495 23.98 11.24 0.57
N MET A 496 22.83 10.62 0.84
CA MET A 496 21.52 11.26 0.80
C MET A 496 21.08 11.83 2.15
N ALA A 497 21.87 11.66 3.21
CA ALA A 497 21.60 12.19 4.54
C ALA A 497 21.59 13.74 4.53
N VAL A 498 20.72 14.35 5.34
CA VAL A 498 20.73 15.80 5.57
C VAL A 498 22.12 16.24 6.06
N GLY A 499 22.69 17.28 5.46
CA GLY A 499 24.04 17.77 5.75
C GLY A 499 25.15 17.20 4.85
N SER A 500 24.87 16.15 4.06
CA SER A 500 25.86 15.54 3.15
C SER A 500 26.34 16.50 2.05
N PHE A 501 25.46 17.39 1.58
CA PHE A 501 25.77 18.39 0.56
C PHE A 501 25.39 19.81 1.02
N PRO A 502 26.08 20.85 0.54
CA PRO A 502 25.68 22.24 0.81
C PRO A 502 24.22 22.48 0.42
N GLY A 503 23.43 23.02 1.34
CA GLY A 503 22.00 23.29 1.10
C GLY A 503 21.08 22.06 1.06
N ASN A 504 21.58 20.87 1.45
CA ASN A 504 20.83 19.60 1.45
C ASN A 504 20.30 19.18 0.08
N THR A 505 20.92 19.67 -0.99
CA THR A 505 20.57 19.35 -2.38
C THR A 505 21.69 18.55 -3.03
N ILE A 506 21.34 17.41 -3.64
CA ILE A 506 22.28 16.60 -4.43
C ILE A 506 22.67 17.41 -5.67
N PRO A 507 23.97 17.55 -5.99
CA PRO A 507 24.45 18.22 -7.21
C PRO A 507 23.85 17.62 -8.48
N ASP A 508 23.58 18.46 -9.50
CA ASP A 508 22.88 18.05 -10.73
C ASP A 508 23.57 16.91 -11.50
N ASP A 509 24.90 16.80 -11.41
CA ASP A 509 25.71 15.74 -12.02
C ASP A 509 25.67 14.41 -11.25
N LEU A 510 25.13 14.42 -10.03
CA LEU A 510 24.97 13.26 -9.14
C LEU A 510 23.50 12.82 -9.01
N VAL A 511 22.59 13.43 -9.76
CA VAL A 511 21.15 13.18 -9.66
C VAL A 511 20.68 12.20 -10.75
N SER A 512 19.88 11.21 -10.35
CA SER A 512 19.07 10.38 -11.24
C SER A 512 17.57 10.65 -10.99
N PRO A 513 16.73 10.79 -12.03
CA PRO A 513 15.30 10.99 -11.84
C PRO A 513 14.63 9.69 -11.36
N VAL A 514 13.75 9.81 -10.37
CA VAL A 514 12.89 8.71 -9.89
C VAL A 514 11.43 8.99 -10.23
N ASN A 515 10.74 7.94 -10.70
CA ASN A 515 9.32 8.00 -11.05
C ASN A 515 8.55 6.98 -10.21
N GLY A 516 7.40 7.38 -9.70
CA GLY A 516 6.56 6.52 -8.88
C GLY A 516 5.08 6.80 -9.02
N THR A 517 4.28 6.00 -8.34
CA THR A 517 2.83 6.13 -8.26
C THR A 517 2.37 5.85 -6.84
N ILE A 518 1.59 6.76 -6.26
CA ILE A 518 0.83 6.57 -5.01
C ILE A 518 -0.52 6.03 -5.38
N ILE A 519 -0.97 5.00 -4.69
CA ILE A 519 -2.34 4.52 -4.75
C ILE A 519 -3.01 4.89 -3.43
N LEU A 520 -3.92 5.85 -3.48
CA LEU A 520 -4.80 6.16 -2.35
C LEU A 520 -5.96 5.16 -2.36
N GLN A 521 -6.19 4.53 -1.21
CA GLN A 521 -7.28 3.57 -1.04
C GLN A 521 -8.21 4.01 0.11
N ALA A 522 -9.50 4.12 -0.22
CA ALA A 522 -10.57 4.51 0.70
C ALA A 522 -11.01 3.44 1.71
N ARG A 523 -10.44 2.22 1.66
CA ARG A 523 -10.81 1.12 2.54
C ARG A 523 -9.59 0.43 3.13
N LYS A 524 -9.59 0.31 4.47
CA LYS A 524 -8.83 -0.71 5.18
C LYS A 524 -9.53 -2.05 4.94
N GLU A 525 -8.99 -2.85 4.03
CA GLU A 525 -9.40 -4.24 3.89
C GLU A 525 -8.70 -5.02 5.01
N ASN A 526 -9.31 -5.05 6.21
CA ASN A 526 -8.97 -6.11 7.15
C ASN A 526 -9.46 -7.41 6.50
N SER A 527 -8.51 -8.26 6.11
CA SER A 527 -8.71 -9.65 5.72
C SER A 527 -9.54 -10.37 6.79
N GLY A 528 -10.84 -10.52 6.51
CA GLY A 528 -11.77 -11.09 7.47
C GLY A 528 -13.21 -11.08 6.97
N HIS A 529 -13.50 -11.99 6.04
CA HIS A 529 -14.83 -12.42 5.60
C HIS A 529 -15.65 -11.42 4.77
N ARG A 530 -15.88 -11.82 3.51
CA ARG A 530 -16.97 -11.31 2.66
C ARG A 530 -18.29 -11.45 3.41
N THR A 531 -19.02 -10.35 3.58
CA THR A 531 -20.43 -10.40 3.96
C THR A 531 -21.24 -10.85 2.75
N THR A 532 -21.39 -12.16 2.59
CA THR A 532 -22.57 -12.76 1.97
C THR A 532 -23.81 -12.30 2.74
N PHE A 533 -24.98 -12.34 2.08
CA PHE A 533 -26.26 -11.98 2.68
C PHE A 533 -26.45 -12.68 4.04
N ASP A 534 -26.43 -11.90 5.13
CA ASP A 534 -26.62 -12.40 6.49
C ASP A 534 -28.06 -12.12 6.96
N PRO A 535 -28.93 -13.14 7.03
CA PRO A 535 -30.31 -12.97 7.49
C PRO A 535 -30.43 -12.67 8.99
N SER A 536 -29.34 -12.72 9.77
CA SER A 536 -29.31 -12.27 11.16
C SER A 536 -29.01 -10.77 11.31
N ASN A 537 -28.57 -10.12 10.22
CA ASN A 537 -28.36 -8.69 10.17
C ASN A 537 -29.69 -7.97 9.89
N THR A 538 -30.19 -7.22 10.88
CA THR A 538 -31.45 -6.47 10.80
C THR A 538 -31.49 -5.53 9.58
N LEU A 539 -30.34 -5.08 9.07
CA LEU A 539 -30.24 -4.20 7.90
C LEU A 539 -30.58 -4.92 6.57
N HIS A 540 -30.22 -6.19 6.43
CA HIS A 540 -30.60 -7.02 5.27
C HIS A 540 -32.09 -7.37 5.29
N LEU A 541 -32.64 -7.59 6.50
CA LEU A 541 -34.07 -7.79 6.75
C LEU A 541 -34.90 -6.52 6.48
N ILE A 542 -34.38 -5.34 6.82
CA ILE A 542 -35.04 -4.05 6.53
C ILE A 542 -35.08 -3.79 5.01
N MET A 543 -34.01 -4.12 4.27
CA MET A 543 -34.00 -4.02 2.80
C MET A 543 -34.97 -5.00 2.12
N ALA A 544 -35.13 -6.22 2.65
CA ALA A 544 -36.10 -7.20 2.14
C ALA A 544 -37.55 -6.85 2.51
N SER A 545 -37.79 -6.29 3.70
CA SER A 545 -39.12 -5.88 4.17
C SER A 545 -39.64 -4.58 3.53
N ALA A 546 -38.74 -3.71 3.04
CA ALA A 546 -39.10 -2.53 2.26
C ALA A 546 -39.75 -2.85 0.89
N ALA A 547 -39.71 -4.12 0.45
CA ALA A 547 -40.39 -4.62 -0.75
C ALA A 547 -41.93 -4.77 -0.59
N GLY A 548 -42.46 -4.57 0.62
CA GLY A 548 -43.84 -4.11 0.84
C GLY A 548 -44.88 -5.18 1.21
N ASN A 549 -45.87 -4.76 2.01
CA ASN A 549 -47.29 -5.08 1.81
C ASN A 549 -48.20 -4.22 2.71
N LEU A 550 -49.28 -3.65 2.14
CA LEU A 550 -50.50 -3.25 2.84
C LEU A 550 -51.57 -2.90 1.80
N THR A 551 -52.54 -3.80 1.63
CA THR A 551 -53.72 -3.65 0.76
C THR A 551 -54.91 -3.13 1.56
N LEU A 552 -55.72 -2.27 0.94
CA LEU A 552 -57.07 -1.93 1.40
C LEU A 552 -58.06 -2.26 0.28
N LYS A 553 -58.92 -3.23 0.55
CA LYS A 553 -60.17 -3.53 -0.19
C LYS A 553 -61.11 -2.33 -0.08
N ASP A 554 -61.80 -2.02 -1.18
CA ASP A 554 -63.12 -1.32 -1.25
C ASP A 554 -63.36 -0.55 -2.58
N PHE A 555 -62.61 -0.87 -3.64
CA PHE A 555 -63.02 -0.54 -5.00
C PHE A 555 -63.15 -1.85 -5.79
N ASN A 556 -64.37 -2.38 -5.89
CA ASN A 556 -64.67 -3.55 -6.72
C ASN A 556 -64.40 -3.20 -8.19
N GLU A 557 -63.57 -4.00 -8.87
CA GLU A 557 -63.21 -3.82 -10.30
C GLU A 557 -64.45 -3.69 -11.19
N ASN A 558 -65.54 -4.39 -10.85
CA ASN A 558 -66.79 -4.37 -11.62
C ASN A 558 -67.52 -3.02 -11.52
N GLY A 559 -67.52 -2.38 -10.34
CA GLY A 559 -68.23 -1.11 -10.14
C GLY A 559 -67.61 0.09 -10.89
N ILE A 560 -66.34 0.00 -11.28
CA ILE A 560 -65.67 1.01 -12.11
C ILE A 560 -65.92 0.76 -13.60
N ILE A 561 -66.12 -0.50 -14.01
CA ILE A 561 -66.43 -0.88 -15.40
C ILE A 561 -67.87 -0.44 -15.74
N ASP A 562 -68.81 -0.67 -14.84
CA ASP A 562 -70.22 -0.31 -15.04
C ASP A 562 -70.47 1.21 -15.11
N ASN A 563 -69.51 2.02 -14.66
CA ASN A 563 -69.61 3.49 -14.57
C ASN A 563 -68.55 4.22 -15.41
N GLU A 564 -67.98 3.55 -16.41
CA GLU A 564 -66.88 4.09 -17.23
C GLU A 564 -67.28 5.33 -18.05
N GLY A 565 -68.57 5.42 -18.42
CA GLY A 565 -69.16 6.57 -19.09
C GLY A 565 -69.43 7.77 -18.17
N VAL A 566 -69.36 7.61 -16.85
CA VAL A 566 -69.73 8.67 -15.90
C VAL A 566 -68.58 9.67 -15.76
N ARG A 567 -68.83 10.91 -16.21
CA ARG A 567 -67.92 12.04 -15.97
C ARG A 567 -68.23 12.72 -14.66
N VAL A 568 -67.18 13.07 -13.93
CA VAL A 568 -67.27 13.58 -12.56
C VAL A 568 -66.69 14.99 -12.51
N ARG A 569 -67.43 15.95 -11.94
CA ARG A 569 -66.97 17.33 -11.70
C ARG A 569 -67.18 17.73 -10.24
N LEU A 570 -66.25 18.52 -9.68
CA LEU A 570 -66.41 19.15 -8.38
C LEU A 570 -67.03 20.55 -8.54
N GLU A 571 -68.21 20.75 -7.96
CA GLU A 571 -68.88 22.06 -7.94
C GLU A 571 -68.90 22.62 -6.51
N GLU A 572 -68.50 23.89 -6.34
CA GLU A 572 -68.61 24.58 -5.05
C GLU A 572 -70.03 25.07 -4.86
N SER A 573 -70.80 24.39 -4.01
CA SER A 573 -72.07 24.90 -3.52
C SER A 573 -71.86 25.65 -2.20
N LYS A 574 -72.50 26.82 -2.06
CA LYS A 574 -72.62 27.52 -0.78
C LYS A 574 -73.91 27.05 -0.12
N ASP A 575 -73.78 26.35 1.00
CA ASP A 575 -74.93 26.12 1.88
C ASP A 575 -75.34 27.46 2.55
N ASP A 576 -76.60 27.59 2.96
CA ASP A 576 -77.18 28.79 3.62
C ASP A 576 -76.43 29.27 4.88
N TYR A 577 -75.52 28.46 5.42
CA TYR A 577 -74.66 28.78 6.56
C TYR A 577 -73.23 29.24 6.17
N GLY A 578 -72.96 29.50 4.89
CA GLY A 578 -71.66 30.00 4.42
C GLY A 578 -70.52 28.96 4.44
N VAL A 579 -70.83 27.69 4.69
CA VAL A 579 -69.86 26.59 4.60
C VAL A 579 -69.76 26.14 3.15
N LYS A 580 -68.58 26.27 2.55
CA LYS A 580 -68.32 25.75 1.20
C LYS A 580 -68.25 24.22 1.24
N LYS A 581 -69.21 23.54 0.61
CA LYS A 581 -69.16 22.09 0.37
C LYS A 581 -68.87 21.84 -1.11
N MET A 582 -67.96 20.90 -1.38
CA MET A 582 -67.74 20.43 -2.75
C MET A 582 -68.61 19.20 -2.99
N PHE A 583 -69.48 19.28 -3.98
CA PHE A 583 -70.30 18.16 -4.41
C PHE A 583 -69.70 17.55 -5.67
N VAL A 584 -69.79 16.22 -5.75
CA VAL A 584 -69.47 15.46 -6.95
C VAL A 584 -70.76 15.36 -7.77
N ILE A 585 -70.75 15.91 -8.98
CA ILE A 585 -71.91 15.89 -9.88
C ILE A 585 -71.52 15.10 -11.13
N ALA A 586 -72.38 14.14 -11.51
CA ALA A 586 -72.30 13.45 -12.79
C ALA A 586 -72.84 14.38 -13.89
N ASP A 587 -72.17 14.43 -15.04
CA ASP A 587 -72.60 15.29 -16.17
C ASP A 587 -74.04 14.93 -16.58
N PRO A 588 -75.00 15.89 -16.67
CA PRO A 588 -76.41 15.59 -16.94
C PRO A 588 -76.66 14.85 -18.25
N SER A 589 -75.77 14.96 -19.23
CA SER A 589 -75.84 14.22 -20.50
C SER A 589 -75.55 12.72 -20.35
N ASP A 590 -74.84 12.31 -19.30
CA ASP A 590 -74.47 10.91 -19.04
C ASP A 590 -75.56 10.17 -18.24
N LEU A 591 -76.45 10.90 -17.55
CA LEU A 591 -77.58 10.35 -16.79
C LEU A 591 -78.74 9.84 -17.68
N VAL A 592 -78.88 10.38 -18.89
CA VAL A 592 -79.95 9.98 -19.83
C VAL A 592 -79.70 8.59 -20.41
N ALA A 593 -78.44 8.15 -20.52
CA ALA A 593 -78.09 6.83 -21.07
C ALA A 593 -78.26 5.67 -20.06
N SER A 594 -78.32 5.95 -18.75
CA SER A 594 -78.43 4.92 -17.71
C SER A 594 -79.88 4.54 -17.38
N GLN A 595 -80.88 5.26 -17.89
CA GLN A 595 -82.29 5.03 -17.56
C GLN A 595 -83.01 4.04 -18.51
N GLU A 596 -82.35 3.58 -19.58
CA GLU A 596 -82.94 2.63 -20.55
C GLU A 596 -82.65 1.14 -20.29
N ASN A 597 -81.84 0.77 -19.30
CA ASN A 597 -81.52 -0.66 -19.02
C ASN A 597 -81.89 -1.10 -17.58
N LEU A 598 -83.14 -0.84 -17.18
CA LEU A 598 -83.79 -1.53 -16.07
C LEU A 598 -85.16 -2.07 -16.54
N VAL A 599 -85.12 -3.25 -17.14
CA VAL A 599 -86.18 -4.27 -17.12
C VAL A 599 -85.56 -5.57 -16.63
#